data_AF-D0LJL1-F1
#
_entry.id   AF-D0LJL1-F1
#
_cell.length_a   1.000
_cell.length_b   1.000
_cell.length_c   1.000
_cell.angle_alpha   90.00
_cell.angle_beta   90.00
_cell.angle_gamma   90.00
#
_symmetry.space_group_name_H-M   'P 1'
#
loop_
_entity.id
_entity.type
_entity.pdbx_description
1 polymer ?
#
loop_
_entity_poly.entity_id
_entity_poly.type
_entity_poly.pdbx_seq_one_letter_code
_entity_poly.pdbx_strand_id
1 'polypeptide(L)'
;MLALDSLVIDLIFQQGAAITPDSLFAALGGEEAMSERQMLDPDMQDPRFELELSPSRPFRRASERRLMIVDPTVAPMRQDPRSEPVVPLDLRAEKERLIQACEELPVRVGRISALGSWGDAVLVARSAKDLRALALLTWLLDPTVDTDGQRRANQLSRPELEEKIMAYDKRIEELDEEAILARIHTGTLERRGELLILDVLAEDGTWDMRESLQLENELAAVEAFSVFPGAPSSAAANKPGAAKSGAESDTNSNQAGAANAAPQTAAKAPAPAPALAPLRIAELAGRVALVFPPERFDLDVAAALGKRDYEAVITSADAVPGQTRDRIYRDGAYFVAPLEFLSEVFWDGKPLAKPVFEANAEQVAEGVRSLAVHCPRFGPAVLVDIAGRGRFLSSAREAAAEVAALVADA
;
A
#
# COMPACT_ATOMS: atom_id res chain seq x y z
N MET A 1 -7.78 27.19 15.65
CA MET A 1 -7.19 26.49 14.49
C MET A 1 -5.95 25.80 15.01
N LEU A 2 -5.82 24.48 14.82
CA LEU A 2 -4.66 23.74 15.31
C LEU A 2 -3.41 24.17 14.54
N ALA A 3 -2.30 24.39 15.24
CA ALA A 3 -1.04 24.76 14.60
C ALA A 3 -0.45 23.54 13.90
N LEU A 4 -0.21 23.63 12.58
CA LEU A 4 0.50 22.57 11.86
C LEU A 4 1.83 22.26 12.54
N ASP A 5 2.25 21.00 12.47
CA ASP A 5 3.48 20.55 13.12
C ASP A 5 3.51 20.72 14.65
N SER A 6 2.33 20.74 15.28
CA SER A 6 2.20 20.52 16.73
C SER A 6 2.51 19.07 17.08
N LEU A 7 3.02 18.82 18.29
CA LEU A 7 3.16 17.48 18.82
C LEU A 7 1.77 16.91 19.15
N VAL A 8 1.54 15.65 18.79
CA VAL A 8 0.27 14.97 18.99
C VAL A 8 0.49 13.64 19.70
N ILE A 9 -0.16 13.49 20.85
CA ILE A 9 -0.37 12.19 21.49
C ILE A 9 -1.77 11.70 21.10
N ASP A 10 -1.85 10.50 20.53
CA ASP A 10 -3.10 9.89 20.07
C ASP A 10 -3.34 8.58 20.83
N LEU A 11 -4.43 8.52 21.58
CA LEU A 11 -4.82 7.38 22.40
C LEU A 11 -6.07 6.72 21.82
N ILE A 12 -5.96 5.42 21.53
CA ILE A 12 -7.02 4.60 20.95
C ILE A 12 -7.48 3.59 21.99
N PHE A 13 -8.77 3.63 22.32
CA PHE A 13 -9.43 2.75 23.28
C PHE A 13 -10.46 1.86 22.59
N GLN A 14 -10.84 0.77 23.25
CA GLN A 14 -12.11 0.11 22.91
C GLN A 14 -13.28 0.99 23.37
N GLN A 15 -14.36 1.03 22.58
CA GLN A 15 -15.52 1.89 22.85
C GLN A 15 -16.16 1.62 24.22
N GLY A 16 -16.12 0.36 24.70
CA GLY A 16 -16.63 -0.03 26.02
C GLY A 16 -15.68 0.23 27.19
N ALA A 17 -14.50 0.82 26.96
CA ALA A 17 -13.52 1.07 28.01
C ALA A 17 -14.07 2.06 29.05
N ALA A 18 -14.09 1.63 30.31
CA ALA A 18 -14.51 2.48 31.42
C ALA A 18 -13.40 3.48 31.75
N ILE A 19 -13.51 4.70 31.23
CA ILE A 19 -12.56 5.80 31.47
C ILE A 19 -13.33 6.97 32.08
N THR A 20 -12.93 7.38 33.27
CA THR A 20 -13.45 8.62 33.89
C THR A 20 -12.53 9.79 33.58
N PRO A 21 -13.04 11.03 33.52
CA PRO A 21 -12.20 12.22 33.36
C PRO A 21 -11.06 12.26 34.39
N ASP A 22 -11.33 11.96 35.66
CA ASP A 22 -10.33 11.97 36.73
C ASP A 22 -9.20 10.96 36.47
N SER A 23 -9.53 9.73 36.05
CA SER A 23 -8.53 8.72 35.71
C SER A 23 -7.68 9.12 34.52
N LEU A 24 -8.29 9.78 33.54
CA LEU A 24 -7.61 10.28 32.34
C LEU A 24 -6.65 11.42 32.69
N PHE A 25 -7.10 12.43 33.46
CA PHE A 25 -6.24 13.53 33.87
C PHE A 25 -5.09 13.05 34.74
N ALA A 26 -5.34 12.15 35.69
CA ALA A 26 -4.29 11.58 36.53
C ALA A 26 -3.20 10.90 35.68
N ALA A 27 -3.59 10.05 34.74
CA ALA A 27 -2.66 9.32 33.86
C ALA A 27 -1.90 10.22 32.88
N LEU A 28 -2.43 11.41 32.57
CA LEU A 28 -1.78 12.40 31.72
C LEU A 28 -0.90 13.40 32.50
N GLY A 29 -0.69 13.17 33.81
CA GLY A 29 0.15 14.02 34.66
C GLY A 29 -0.59 15.13 35.40
N GLY A 30 -1.92 15.08 35.45
CA GLY A 30 -2.78 16.02 36.16
C GLY A 30 -3.27 17.21 35.32
N GLU A 31 -4.12 18.05 35.92
CA GLU A 31 -4.69 19.24 35.26
C GLU A 31 -3.61 20.24 34.83
N GLU A 32 -2.55 20.41 35.62
CA GLU A 32 -1.46 21.35 35.32
C GLU A 32 -0.71 20.97 34.04
N ALA A 33 -0.38 19.68 33.87
CA ALA A 33 0.26 19.14 32.68
C ALA A 33 -0.61 19.28 31.41
N MET A 34 -1.93 19.35 31.57
CA MET A 34 -2.89 19.47 30.48
C MET A 34 -3.33 20.90 30.19
N SER A 35 -2.97 21.87 31.03
CA SER A 35 -3.45 23.26 30.93
C SER A 35 -3.05 23.98 29.63
N GLU A 36 -1.89 23.62 29.07
CA GLU A 36 -1.38 24.19 27.81
C GLU A 36 -1.69 23.30 26.60
N ARG A 37 -2.29 22.12 26.82
CA ARG A 37 -2.59 21.11 25.80
C ARG A 37 -4.05 21.17 25.40
N GLN A 38 -4.32 20.87 24.13
CA GLN A 38 -5.66 20.81 23.59
C GLN A 38 -6.10 19.36 23.51
N MET A 39 -7.12 19.01 24.32
CA MET A 39 -7.75 17.70 24.26
C MET A 39 -8.90 17.71 23.26
N LEU A 40 -8.86 16.79 22.32
CA LEU A 40 -9.82 16.64 21.24
C LEU A 40 -10.33 15.21 21.22
N ASP A 41 -11.64 15.07 21.19
CA ASP A 41 -12.31 13.80 20.92
C ASP A 41 -12.71 13.82 19.43
N PRO A 42 -11.96 13.15 18.53
CA PRO A 42 -12.27 13.15 17.10
C PRO A 42 -13.66 12.57 16.82
N ASP A 43 -14.15 11.64 17.65
CA ASP A 43 -15.46 10.99 17.46
C ASP A 43 -16.61 11.98 17.61
N MET A 44 -16.39 13.07 18.36
CA MET A 44 -17.33 14.17 18.54
C MET A 44 -17.22 15.27 17.48
N GLN A 45 -16.26 15.19 16.55
CA GLN A 45 -16.07 16.17 15.48
C GLN A 45 -16.75 15.77 14.17
N ASP A 46 -16.89 16.72 13.25
CA ASP A 46 -17.29 16.43 11.86
C ASP A 46 -16.28 15.46 11.22
N PRO A 47 -16.70 14.37 10.57
CA PRO A 47 -15.78 13.41 9.93
C PRO A 47 -14.79 14.04 8.95
N ARG A 48 -15.13 15.20 8.35
CA ARG A 48 -14.22 15.95 7.46
C ARG A 48 -13.01 16.54 8.20
N PHE A 49 -13.12 16.73 9.51
CA PHE A 49 -12.02 17.20 10.36
C PHE A 49 -10.82 16.24 10.34
N GLU A 50 -11.06 14.93 10.25
CA GLU A 50 -9.99 13.92 10.23
C GLU A 50 -9.11 14.03 8.97
N LEU A 51 -9.69 14.44 7.84
CA LEU A 51 -8.96 14.69 6.59
C LEU A 51 -8.00 15.89 6.71
N GLU A 52 -8.29 16.83 7.61
CA GLU A 52 -7.46 18.03 7.85
C GLU A 52 -6.33 17.75 8.87
N LEU A 53 -6.44 16.68 9.66
CA LEU A 53 -5.55 16.39 10.79
C LEU A 53 -4.28 15.62 10.39
N SER A 54 -4.40 14.59 9.56
CA SER A 54 -3.26 13.98 8.85
C SER A 54 -3.74 12.93 7.85
N PRO A 55 -3.09 12.82 6.69
CA PRO A 55 -3.44 11.84 5.66
C PRO A 55 -3.14 10.38 6.04
N SER A 56 -2.44 10.11 7.16
CA SER A 56 -2.28 8.77 7.75
C SER A 56 -3.28 8.45 8.87
N ARG A 57 -4.28 9.31 9.11
CA ARG A 57 -5.28 9.15 10.19
C ARG A 57 -6.69 8.72 9.72
N PRO A 58 -6.86 7.77 8.79
CA PRO A 58 -8.19 7.54 8.28
C PRO A 58 -9.00 6.65 9.26
N PHE A 59 -9.99 7.29 9.87
CA PHE A 59 -11.35 6.84 10.17
C PHE A 59 -11.60 5.78 11.26
N ARG A 60 -12.50 6.22 12.14
CA ARG A 60 -13.14 5.56 13.29
C ARG A 60 -13.54 4.12 12.99
N ARG A 61 -13.04 3.17 13.77
CA ARG A 61 -13.69 1.85 13.87
C ARG A 61 -14.87 1.98 14.82
N ALA A 62 -16.02 1.43 14.45
CA ALA A 62 -17.27 1.58 15.20
C ALA A 62 -17.17 1.12 16.66
N SER A 63 -16.22 0.23 16.96
CA SER A 63 -15.92 -0.33 18.29
C SER A 63 -14.76 0.34 19.02
N GLU A 64 -14.28 1.49 18.53
CA GLU A 64 -13.15 2.23 19.09
C GLU A 64 -13.57 3.63 19.54
N ARG A 65 -12.82 4.16 20.50
CA ARG A 65 -12.90 5.56 20.93
C ARG A 65 -11.52 6.17 20.85
N ARG A 66 -11.40 7.39 20.30
CA ARG A 66 -10.13 8.11 20.23
C ARG A 66 -10.09 9.35 21.11
N LEU A 67 -8.90 9.62 21.62
CA LEU A 67 -8.57 10.87 22.28
C LEU A 67 -7.24 11.39 21.74
N MET A 68 -7.27 12.62 21.25
CA MET A 68 -6.07 13.30 20.78
C MET A 68 -5.71 14.42 21.74
N ILE A 69 -4.43 14.51 22.07
CA ILE A 69 -3.85 15.55 22.90
C ILE A 69 -2.84 16.27 22.04
N VAL A 70 -3.13 17.52 21.71
CA VAL A 70 -2.29 18.36 20.86
C VAL A 70 -1.55 19.35 21.75
N ASP A 71 -0.22 19.36 21.63
CA ASP A 71 0.64 20.33 22.29
C ASP A 71 1.10 21.38 21.27
N PRO A 72 0.44 22.54 21.22
CA PRO A 72 0.81 23.60 20.29
C PRO A 72 1.99 24.44 20.78
N THR A 73 2.46 24.27 22.01
CA THR A 73 3.50 25.12 22.61
C THR A 73 4.87 24.92 21.95
N VAL A 74 5.06 23.72 21.39
CA VAL A 74 6.26 23.33 20.66
C VAL A 74 6.12 23.51 19.14
N ALA A 75 4.99 24.06 18.68
CA ALA A 75 4.72 24.24 17.26
C ALA A 75 5.25 25.59 16.71
N PRO A 76 5.76 25.63 15.47
CA PRO A 76 6.08 24.46 14.66
C PRO A 76 7.37 23.81 15.18
N MET A 77 7.41 22.47 15.23
CA MET A 77 8.60 21.74 15.67
C MET A 77 9.74 21.87 14.64
N ARG A 78 9.42 22.14 13.37
CA ARG A 78 10.32 22.32 12.23
C ARG A 78 10.15 23.69 11.59
N GLN A 79 11.20 24.19 10.93
CA GLN A 79 11.11 25.47 10.21
C GLN A 79 10.29 25.32 8.94
N ASP A 80 10.49 24.21 8.21
CA ASP A 80 9.68 23.84 7.05
C ASP A 80 9.28 22.36 7.10
N PRO A 81 8.11 22.04 7.67
CA PRO A 81 7.61 20.66 7.77
C PRO A 81 7.44 19.94 6.42
N ARG A 82 7.43 20.66 5.28
CA ARG A 82 7.27 20.06 3.95
C ARG A 82 8.57 19.54 3.36
N SER A 83 9.70 20.12 3.75
CA SER A 83 11.02 19.77 3.21
C SER A 83 11.94 19.14 4.25
N GLU A 84 11.70 19.38 5.54
CA GLU A 84 12.50 18.87 6.64
C GLU A 84 11.93 17.54 7.18
N PRO A 85 12.65 16.41 7.00
CA PRO A 85 12.16 15.12 7.47
C PRO A 85 12.44 14.86 8.96
N VAL A 86 13.26 15.69 9.61
CA VAL A 86 13.70 15.49 10.99
C VAL A 86 13.00 16.47 11.92
N VAL A 87 12.39 15.95 12.98
CA VAL A 87 11.87 16.70 14.12
C VAL A 87 12.99 16.82 15.17
N PRO A 88 13.49 18.03 15.46
CA PRO A 88 14.67 18.24 16.29
C PRO A 88 14.38 18.25 17.81
N LEU A 89 13.15 17.93 18.23
CA LEU A 89 12.79 17.83 19.65
C LEU A 89 13.26 16.52 20.26
N ASP A 90 13.75 16.56 21.50
CA ASP A 90 13.97 15.36 22.32
C ASP A 90 12.62 14.83 22.84
N LEU A 91 12.13 13.76 22.22
CA LEU A 91 10.82 13.17 22.53
C LEU A 91 10.88 12.09 23.61
N ARG A 92 12.03 11.80 24.21
CA ARG A 92 12.18 10.69 25.17
C ARG A 92 11.30 10.86 26.42
N ALA A 93 11.16 12.09 26.91
CA ALA A 93 10.27 12.38 28.04
C ALA A 93 8.79 12.14 27.68
N GLU A 94 8.38 12.48 26.45
CA GLU A 94 7.02 12.25 25.98
C GLU A 94 6.76 10.77 25.72
N LYS A 95 7.75 10.03 25.21
CA LYS A 95 7.70 8.57 25.10
C LYS A 95 7.38 7.93 26.45
N GLU A 96 8.12 8.29 27.51
CA GLU A 96 7.89 7.73 28.85
C GLU A 96 6.52 8.11 29.42
N ARG A 97 6.05 9.35 29.20
CA ARG A 97 4.69 9.75 29.58
C ARG A 97 3.61 8.95 28.82
N LEU A 98 3.80 8.71 27.53
CA LEU A 98 2.90 7.88 26.75
C LEU A 98 2.85 6.44 27.28
N ILE A 99 4.01 5.86 27.60
CA ILE A 99 4.10 4.52 28.17
C ILE A 99 3.33 4.46 29.49
N GLN A 100 3.60 5.40 30.41
CA GLN A 100 2.90 5.47 31.69
C GLN A 100 1.38 5.60 31.51
N ALA A 101 0.92 6.48 30.63
CA ALA A 101 -0.50 6.63 30.35
C ALA A 101 -1.12 5.33 29.81
N CYS A 102 -0.39 4.58 28.97
CA CYS A 102 -0.82 3.27 28.47
C CYS A 102 -0.77 2.16 29.52
N GLU A 103 0.07 2.28 30.55
CA GLU A 103 0.08 1.36 31.70
C GLU A 103 -1.15 1.58 32.60
N GLU A 104 -1.49 2.84 32.86
CA GLU A 104 -2.56 3.23 33.78
C GLU A 104 -3.96 3.17 33.16
N LEU A 105 -4.07 3.41 31.86
CA LEU A 105 -5.35 3.44 31.15
C LEU A 105 -5.54 2.20 30.26
N PRO A 106 -6.79 1.79 29.98
CA PRO A 106 -7.10 0.72 29.04
C PRO A 106 -6.91 1.14 27.57
N VAL A 107 -5.83 1.89 27.27
CA VAL A 107 -5.39 2.24 25.92
C VAL A 107 -4.99 0.96 25.21
N ARG A 108 -5.51 0.76 24.00
CA ARG A 108 -5.11 -0.34 23.12
C ARG A 108 -3.87 0.03 22.32
N VAL A 109 -3.87 1.25 21.78
CA VAL A 109 -2.74 1.83 21.03
C VAL A 109 -2.55 3.29 21.42
N GLY A 110 -1.35 3.66 21.82
CA GLY A 110 -0.89 5.04 22.04
C GLY A 110 0.15 5.42 20.99
N ARG A 111 0.16 6.68 20.55
CA ARG A 111 1.06 7.15 19.48
C ARG A 111 1.58 8.55 19.76
N ILE A 112 2.81 8.83 19.33
CA ILE A 112 3.36 10.19 19.22
C ILE A 112 3.61 10.51 17.74
N SER A 113 3.06 11.62 17.26
CA SER A 113 3.21 12.09 15.89
C SER A 113 3.27 13.61 15.79
N ALA A 114 3.55 14.14 14.60
CA ALA A 114 3.44 15.55 14.27
C ALA A 114 2.14 15.82 13.52
N LEU A 115 1.44 16.91 13.87
CA LEU A 115 0.19 17.28 13.21
C LEU A 115 0.42 17.62 11.72
N GLY A 116 -0.38 17.04 10.84
CA GLY A 116 -0.26 17.24 9.39
C GLY A 116 0.91 16.50 8.73
N SER A 117 1.56 15.58 9.45
CA SER A 117 2.68 14.78 8.97
C SER A 117 2.35 13.28 8.87
N TRP A 118 3.20 12.54 8.17
CA TRP A 118 3.13 11.08 8.03
C TRP A 118 3.99 10.36 9.07
N GLY A 119 3.59 9.15 9.44
CA GLY A 119 4.34 8.31 10.38
C GLY A 119 4.24 8.72 11.84
N ASP A 120 4.69 7.81 12.70
CA ASP A 120 4.73 7.96 14.15
C ASP A 120 6.17 7.89 14.67
N ALA A 121 6.49 8.75 15.62
CA ALA A 121 7.77 8.71 16.34
C ALA A 121 7.82 7.53 17.31
N VAL A 122 6.70 7.28 17.99
CA VAL A 122 6.52 6.27 19.03
C VAL A 122 5.16 5.63 18.88
N LEU A 123 5.11 4.31 18.99
CA LEU A 123 3.92 3.48 19.08
C LEU A 123 3.99 2.65 20.36
N VAL A 124 2.92 2.65 21.15
CA VAL A 124 2.77 1.81 22.33
C VAL A 124 1.50 0.99 22.15
N ALA A 125 1.58 -0.33 22.23
CA ALA A 125 0.43 -1.20 21.99
C ALA A 125 0.41 -2.40 22.93
N ARG A 126 -0.76 -3.01 23.12
CA ARG A 126 -0.92 -4.22 23.94
C ARG A 126 -0.70 -5.53 23.18
N SER A 127 -0.74 -5.48 21.85
CA SER A 127 -0.48 -6.65 21.00
C SER A 127 0.19 -6.25 19.69
N ALA A 128 0.92 -7.18 19.07
CA ALA A 128 1.51 -6.92 17.76
C ALA A 128 0.41 -6.78 16.68
N LYS A 129 -0.75 -7.40 16.91
CA LYS A 129 -1.94 -7.26 16.06
C LYS A 129 -2.46 -5.83 16.05
N ASP A 130 -2.47 -5.16 17.19
CA ASP A 130 -2.93 -3.77 17.29
C ASP A 130 -2.00 -2.81 16.53
N LEU A 131 -0.68 -3.04 16.60
CA LEU A 131 0.31 -2.30 15.81
C LEU A 131 0.08 -2.48 14.31
N ARG A 132 -0.15 -3.72 13.89
CA ARG A 132 -0.37 -4.04 12.48
C ARG A 132 -1.72 -3.57 11.96
N ALA A 133 -2.78 -3.68 12.76
CA ALA A 133 -4.09 -3.16 12.42
C ALA A 133 -3.99 -1.68 12.06
N LEU A 134 -3.31 -0.89 12.89
CA LEU A 134 -3.09 0.53 12.61
C LEU A 134 -2.41 0.77 11.26
N ALA A 135 -1.33 0.05 10.96
CA ALA A 135 -0.58 0.19 9.71
C ALA A 135 -1.36 -0.27 8.47
N LEU A 136 -2.34 -1.16 8.64
CA LEU A 136 -3.19 -1.68 7.55
C LEU A 136 -4.40 -0.81 7.23
N LEU A 137 -4.65 0.28 7.97
CA LEU A 137 -5.78 1.18 7.68
C LEU A 137 -5.66 1.85 6.30
N THR A 138 -4.44 2.18 5.88
CA THR A 138 -4.17 2.72 4.54
C THR A 138 -4.53 1.72 3.45
N TRP A 139 -4.20 0.44 3.65
CA TRP A 139 -4.67 -0.65 2.80
C TRP A 139 -6.18 -0.73 2.81
N LEU A 140 -6.81 -0.85 3.99
CA LEU A 140 -8.25 -1.05 4.16
C LEU A 140 -9.08 -0.03 3.37
N LEU A 141 -8.64 1.23 3.43
CA LEU A 141 -9.39 2.38 2.95
C LEU A 141 -8.97 2.84 1.56
N ASP A 142 -7.93 2.24 0.96
CA ASP A 142 -7.62 2.46 -0.45
C ASP A 142 -8.75 1.82 -1.30
N PRO A 143 -9.61 2.62 -1.96
CA PRO A 143 -10.68 2.08 -2.78
C PRO A 143 -10.15 1.47 -4.06
N THR A 144 -8.86 1.60 -4.38
CA THR A 144 -8.23 0.97 -5.54
C THR A 144 -7.56 -0.34 -5.18
N VAL A 145 -7.54 -0.75 -3.92
CA VAL A 145 -6.93 -2.03 -3.52
C VAL A 145 -8.03 -2.97 -3.07
N ASP A 146 -8.06 -4.20 -3.58
CA ASP A 146 -9.06 -5.19 -3.20
C ASP A 146 -8.74 -5.88 -1.86
N THR A 147 -9.63 -6.80 -1.49
CA THR A 147 -9.51 -7.62 -0.28
C THR A 147 -8.22 -8.42 -0.26
N ASP A 148 -7.59 -8.74 -1.39
CA ASP A 148 -6.35 -9.53 -1.45
C ASP A 148 -5.09 -8.66 -1.48
N GLY A 149 -5.23 -7.34 -1.33
CA GLY A 149 -4.10 -6.43 -1.41
C GLY A 149 -3.67 -6.10 -2.83
N GLN A 150 -4.43 -6.55 -3.83
CA GLN A 150 -4.14 -6.27 -5.23
C GLN A 150 -4.73 -4.92 -5.63
N ARG A 151 -3.92 -4.09 -6.27
CA ARG A 151 -4.38 -2.81 -6.79
C ARG A 151 -5.14 -3.04 -8.11
N ARG A 152 -6.31 -2.42 -8.23
CA ARG A 152 -7.24 -2.48 -9.36
C ARG A 152 -7.25 -1.15 -10.12
N ALA A 153 -7.49 -1.24 -11.43
CA ALA A 153 -7.69 -0.07 -12.30
C ALA A 153 -8.86 0.80 -11.87
N ASN A 154 -9.97 0.15 -11.50
CA ASN A 154 -11.19 0.79 -11.08
C ASN A 154 -11.31 0.73 -9.56
N GLN A 155 -11.93 1.77 -8.99
CA GLN A 155 -12.30 1.76 -7.58
C GLN A 155 -13.26 0.60 -7.32
N LEU A 156 -13.08 -0.04 -6.16
CA LEU A 156 -14.01 -0.98 -5.59
C LEU A 156 -15.39 -0.34 -5.57
N SER A 157 -16.36 -1.10 -6.06
CA SER A 157 -17.76 -0.78 -5.82
C SER A 157 -18.02 -0.79 -4.31
N ARG A 158 -19.07 -0.08 -3.89
CA ARG A 158 -19.45 -0.01 -2.48
C ARG A 158 -19.58 -1.39 -1.80
N PRO A 159 -20.22 -2.41 -2.41
CA PRO A 159 -20.26 -3.75 -1.83
C PRO A 159 -18.89 -4.40 -1.65
N GLU A 160 -17.97 -4.21 -2.60
CA GLU A 160 -16.61 -4.77 -2.50
C GLU A 160 -15.79 -4.08 -1.40
N LEU A 161 -15.99 -2.77 -1.20
CA LEU A 161 -15.36 -2.05 -0.10
C LEU A 161 -15.92 -2.49 1.26
N GLU A 162 -17.24 -2.70 1.36
CA GLU A 162 -17.88 -3.24 2.57
C GLU A 162 -17.37 -4.67 2.88
N GLU A 163 -17.21 -5.52 1.87
CA GLU A 163 -16.61 -6.86 2.01
C GLU A 163 -15.16 -6.80 2.49
N LYS A 164 -14.36 -5.89 1.92
CA LYS A 164 -12.97 -5.67 2.35
C LYS A 164 -12.89 -5.22 3.82
N ILE A 165 -13.80 -4.34 4.25
CA ILE A 165 -13.91 -3.91 5.65
C ILE A 165 -14.25 -5.09 6.56
N MET A 166 -15.17 -5.96 6.16
CA MET A 166 -15.49 -7.17 6.94
C MET A 166 -14.32 -8.16 6.98
N ALA A 167 -13.58 -8.33 5.88
CA ALA A 167 -12.44 -9.23 5.80
C ALA A 167 -11.26 -8.75 6.64
N TYR A 168 -11.08 -7.43 6.80
CA TYR A 168 -10.02 -6.83 7.61
C TYR A 168 -10.03 -7.30 9.06
N ASP A 169 -11.19 -7.25 9.73
CA ASP A 169 -11.31 -7.66 11.14
C ASP A 169 -10.90 -9.13 11.31
N LYS A 170 -11.42 -10.01 10.46
CA LYS A 170 -11.07 -11.44 10.46
C LYS A 170 -9.58 -11.67 10.19
N ARG A 171 -9.01 -10.94 9.23
CA ARG A 171 -7.60 -11.09 8.86
C ARG A 171 -6.66 -10.64 9.97
N ILE A 172 -7.00 -9.60 10.73
CA ILE A 172 -6.22 -9.19 11.91
C ILE A 172 -6.18 -10.31 12.95
N GLU A 173 -7.33 -10.96 13.21
CA GLU A 173 -7.40 -12.06 14.17
C GLU A 173 -6.51 -13.25 13.77
N GLU A 174 -6.38 -13.52 12.48
CA GLU A 174 -5.57 -14.61 11.91
C GLU A 174 -4.05 -14.32 11.88
N LEU A 175 -3.61 -13.10 12.20
CA LEU A 175 -2.19 -12.76 12.18
C LEU A 175 -1.41 -13.48 13.30
N ASP A 176 -0.17 -13.85 12.98
CA ASP A 176 0.81 -14.37 13.93
C ASP A 176 1.65 -13.21 14.47
N GLU A 177 1.57 -12.98 15.79
CA GLU A 177 2.29 -11.89 16.45
C GLU A 177 3.80 -12.06 16.40
N GLU A 178 4.31 -13.30 16.47
CA GLU A 178 5.76 -13.55 16.37
C GLU A 178 6.26 -13.17 14.97
N ALA A 179 5.47 -13.49 13.93
CA ALA A 179 5.78 -13.13 12.55
C ALA A 179 5.72 -11.62 12.31
N ILE A 180 4.82 -10.89 12.99
CA ILE A 180 4.79 -9.42 12.92
C ILE A 180 6.07 -8.85 13.50
N LEU A 181 6.41 -9.24 14.73
CA LEU A 181 7.58 -8.70 15.44
C LEU A 181 8.90 -9.06 14.75
N ALA A 182 9.00 -10.26 14.17
CA ALA A 182 10.19 -10.69 13.44
C ALA A 182 10.50 -9.88 12.18
N ARG A 183 9.54 -9.10 11.66
CA ARG A 183 9.73 -8.24 10.45
C ARG A 183 10.14 -6.82 10.78
N ILE A 184 10.15 -6.47 12.06
CA ILE A 184 10.52 -5.14 12.51
C ILE A 184 12.04 -5.09 12.61
N HIS A 185 12.63 -4.24 11.79
CA HIS A 185 14.08 -4.03 11.70
C HIS A 185 14.43 -2.55 11.90
N THR A 186 13.45 -1.67 11.68
CA THR A 186 13.59 -0.23 11.87
C THR A 186 13.20 0.19 13.27
N GLY A 187 14.00 1.07 13.87
CA GLY A 187 13.77 1.60 15.21
C GLY A 187 14.13 0.62 16.34
N THR A 188 13.61 0.91 17.52
CA THR A 188 13.77 0.13 18.75
C THR A 188 12.47 -0.58 19.09
N LEU A 189 12.55 -1.86 19.44
CA LEU A 189 11.46 -2.64 20.00
C LEU A 189 11.76 -2.97 21.46
N GLU A 190 10.95 -2.46 22.37
CA GLU A 190 11.00 -2.74 23.80
C GLU A 190 9.70 -3.44 24.25
N ARG A 191 9.81 -4.35 25.22
CA ARG A 191 8.66 -4.93 25.91
C ARG A 191 8.70 -4.52 27.38
N ARG A 192 7.63 -3.88 27.86
CA ARG A 192 7.47 -3.45 29.26
C ARG A 192 6.15 -3.98 29.80
N GLY A 193 6.21 -5.03 30.62
CA GLY A 193 5.02 -5.77 31.04
C GLY A 193 4.26 -6.30 29.83
N GLU A 194 2.98 -5.92 29.73
CA GLU A 194 2.08 -6.26 28.61
C GLU A 194 2.18 -5.31 27.41
N LEU A 195 3.01 -4.25 27.51
CA LEU A 195 3.16 -3.27 26.44
C LEU A 195 4.30 -3.64 25.50
N LEU A 196 4.05 -3.45 24.22
CA LEU A 196 5.02 -3.41 23.13
C LEU A 196 5.24 -1.93 22.78
N ILE A 197 6.50 -1.52 22.81
CA ILE A 197 6.92 -0.14 22.57
C ILE A 197 7.82 -0.17 21.33
N LEU A 198 7.43 0.58 20.32
CA LEU A 198 8.17 0.76 19.07
C LEU A 198 8.46 2.22 18.87
N ASP A 199 9.70 2.58 18.63
CA ASP A 199 10.07 3.97 18.37
C ASP A 199 11.25 4.11 17.41
N VAL A 200 11.26 5.21 16.68
CA VAL A 200 12.32 5.59 15.72
C VAL A 200 13.09 6.81 16.22
N LEU A 201 13.20 6.95 17.54
CA LEU A 201 13.95 8.03 18.15
C LEU A 201 15.44 7.73 18.05
N ALA A 202 16.22 8.73 17.65
CA ALA A 202 17.66 8.68 17.77
C ALA A 202 18.10 8.73 19.25
N GLU A 203 19.39 8.49 19.52
CA GLU A 203 19.92 8.50 20.89
C GLU A 203 19.71 9.82 21.63
N ASP A 204 19.68 10.94 20.89
CA ASP A 204 19.40 12.29 21.40
C ASP A 204 17.91 12.60 21.55
N GLY A 205 17.03 11.66 21.18
CA GLY A 205 15.59 11.77 21.24
C GLY A 205 14.94 12.44 20.04
N THR A 206 15.73 12.86 19.03
CA THR A 206 15.20 13.41 17.78
C THR A 206 14.51 12.33 16.95
N TRP A 207 13.65 12.75 16.03
CA TRP A 207 12.82 11.84 15.24
C TRP A 207 13.00 12.10 13.73
N ASP A 208 13.38 11.07 12.97
CA ASP A 208 13.40 11.10 11.50
C ASP A 208 12.15 10.40 10.92
N MET A 209 11.32 11.17 10.22
CA MET A 209 10.08 10.66 9.62
C MET A 209 10.30 9.60 8.54
N ARG A 210 11.50 9.55 7.94
CA ARG A 210 11.82 8.52 6.95
C ARG A 210 11.89 7.14 7.59
N GLU A 211 12.37 7.07 8.83
CA GLU A 211 12.37 5.85 9.63
C GLU A 211 10.95 5.45 10.02
N SER A 212 10.08 6.40 10.36
CA SER A 212 8.66 6.10 10.60
C SER A 212 7.98 5.50 9.38
N LEU A 213 8.24 6.03 8.18
CA LEU A 213 7.66 5.49 6.95
C LEU A 213 8.16 4.07 6.68
N GLN A 214 9.44 3.81 6.95
CA GLN A 214 10.01 2.48 6.81
C GLN A 214 9.41 1.50 7.84
N LEU A 215 9.26 1.92 9.09
CA LEU A 215 8.58 1.15 10.14
C LEU A 215 7.12 0.87 9.78
N GLU A 216 6.39 1.85 9.24
CA GLU A 216 5.02 1.68 8.76
C GLU A 216 4.95 0.64 7.63
N ASN A 217 5.90 0.65 6.69
CA ASN A 217 5.99 -0.35 5.63
C ASN A 217 6.25 -1.77 6.17
N GLU A 218 7.14 -1.91 7.15
CA GLU A 218 7.43 -3.19 7.83
C GLU A 218 6.19 -3.70 8.58
N LEU A 219 5.48 -2.82 9.28
CA LEU A 219 4.25 -3.13 10.01
C LEU A 219 3.05 -3.41 9.11
N ALA A 220 2.93 -2.74 7.96
CA ALA A 220 1.83 -2.95 7.02
C ALA A 220 2.00 -4.23 6.21
N ALA A 221 3.24 -4.52 5.75
CA ALA A 221 3.65 -5.63 4.87
C ALA A 221 2.51 -6.40 4.17
N VAL A 222 1.71 -5.71 3.36
CA VAL A 222 0.45 -6.22 2.77
C VAL A 222 0.64 -7.52 2.00
N GLU A 223 1.84 -7.73 1.45
CA GLU A 223 2.29 -8.95 0.77
C GLU A 223 2.29 -10.22 1.66
N ALA A 224 2.11 -10.08 2.98
CA ALA A 224 2.01 -11.19 3.92
C ALA A 224 0.58 -11.73 4.09
N PHE A 225 -0.43 -11.15 3.44
CA PHE A 225 -1.75 -11.76 3.41
C PHE A 225 -1.69 -13.05 2.61
N SER A 226 -2.17 -14.15 3.22
CA SER A 226 -2.37 -15.41 2.53
C SER A 226 -3.30 -15.19 1.34
N VAL A 227 -2.90 -15.67 0.16
CA VAL A 227 -3.71 -15.64 -1.09
C VAL A 227 -4.99 -16.49 -0.96
N PHE A 228 -5.17 -17.22 0.16
CA PHE A 228 -6.33 -18.04 0.45
C PHE A 228 -7.03 -17.60 1.75
N PRO A 229 -8.31 -17.16 1.69
CA PRO A 229 -9.10 -16.87 2.88
C PRO A 229 -9.14 -18.09 3.83
N GLY A 230 -8.64 -17.93 5.06
CA GLY A 230 -8.64 -18.99 6.09
C GLY A 230 -7.48 -20.00 6.04
N ALA A 231 -6.44 -19.77 5.23
CA ALA A 231 -5.21 -20.58 5.30
C ALA A 231 -4.13 -19.82 6.11
N PRO A 232 -3.46 -20.47 7.09
CA PRO A 232 -2.42 -19.81 7.87
C PRO A 232 -1.27 -19.36 6.95
N SER A 233 -0.66 -18.23 7.28
CA SER A 233 0.54 -17.73 6.61
C SER A 233 1.58 -18.85 6.48
N SER A 234 2.27 -18.91 5.34
CA SER A 234 3.14 -20.01 4.89
C SER A 234 4.24 -20.43 5.88
N ALA A 235 4.49 -19.67 6.94
CA ALA A 235 5.34 -20.07 8.06
C ALA A 235 4.78 -21.26 8.88
N ALA A 236 3.45 -21.39 9.00
CA ALA A 236 2.83 -22.46 9.78
C ALA A 236 2.92 -23.85 9.10
N ALA A 237 3.20 -23.90 7.79
CA ALA A 237 3.37 -25.15 7.05
C ALA A 237 4.76 -25.77 7.21
N ASN A 238 5.74 -25.03 7.74
CA ASN A 238 7.14 -25.44 7.86
C ASN A 238 7.63 -25.51 9.33
N LYS A 239 6.92 -26.24 10.19
CA LYS A 239 7.53 -26.82 11.41
C LYS A 239 7.85 -28.31 11.18
N PRO A 240 9.11 -28.69 10.96
CA PRO A 240 9.49 -30.10 10.94
C PRO A 240 9.62 -30.61 12.38
N GLY A 241 8.66 -31.41 12.83
CA GLY A 241 8.83 -32.23 14.03
C GLY A 241 7.60 -32.40 14.93
N ALA A 242 6.73 -33.34 14.58
CA ALA A 242 6.06 -34.17 15.58
C ALA A 242 5.94 -35.59 15.01
N ALA A 243 6.64 -36.50 15.67
CA ALA A 243 6.89 -37.86 15.24
C ALA A 243 5.61 -38.72 15.24
N LYS A 244 5.61 -39.69 14.32
CA LYS A 244 4.72 -40.85 14.30
C LYS A 244 4.95 -41.71 15.55
N SER A 245 3.86 -42.13 16.19
CA SER A 245 3.74 -43.43 16.87
C SER A 245 2.28 -43.87 16.68
N GLY A 246 1.99 -44.84 15.80
CA GLY A 246 1.87 -46.27 16.13
C GLY A 246 0.40 -46.57 16.46
N ALA A 247 -0.41 -47.02 15.50
CA ALA A 247 -0.61 -48.41 15.03
C ALA A 247 -1.62 -49.21 15.88
N GLU A 248 -2.42 -50.03 15.18
CA GLU A 248 -3.50 -50.97 15.60
C GLU A 248 -4.92 -50.44 15.34
N SER A 249 -5.49 -50.67 14.14
CA SER A 249 -6.23 -51.88 13.72
C SER A 249 -7.44 -52.18 14.60
N ASP A 250 -8.66 -51.95 14.10
CA ASP A 250 -9.51 -53.09 13.80
C ASP A 250 -10.74 -52.79 12.96
N THR A 251 -11.21 -53.89 12.39
CA THR A 251 -12.13 -54.12 11.29
C THR A 251 -13.61 -53.91 11.66
N ASN A 252 -14.42 -53.60 10.65
CA ASN A 252 -15.75 -54.17 10.34
C ASN A 252 -17.04 -53.30 10.43
N SER A 253 -17.62 -53.13 9.24
CA SER A 253 -19.03 -53.30 8.84
C SER A 253 -20.18 -52.57 9.54
N ASN A 254 -20.95 -51.89 8.68
CA ASN A 254 -22.40 -52.00 8.45
C ASN A 254 -23.34 -50.83 8.85
N GLN A 255 -24.11 -50.48 7.81
CA GLN A 255 -25.52 -50.09 7.79
C GLN A 255 -25.97 -48.68 8.19
N ALA A 256 -26.32 -47.95 7.12
CA ALA A 256 -27.67 -47.45 6.84
C ALA A 256 -28.41 -46.69 7.93
N GLY A 257 -28.51 -45.37 7.74
CA GLY A 257 -29.53 -44.52 8.32
C GLY A 257 -29.76 -43.31 7.41
N ALA A 258 -30.77 -43.39 6.56
CA ALA A 258 -31.27 -42.28 5.76
C ALA A 258 -32.19 -41.39 6.62
N ALA A 259 -32.01 -40.07 6.55
CA ALA A 259 -33.10 -39.09 6.63
C ALA A 259 -32.64 -37.66 6.27
N ASN A 260 -33.14 -37.19 5.13
CA ASN A 260 -33.55 -35.81 4.80
C ASN A 260 -32.55 -34.63 4.93
N ALA A 261 -31.97 -34.26 3.78
CA ALA A 261 -31.66 -32.86 3.47
C ALA A 261 -32.25 -32.51 2.09
N ALA A 262 -33.03 -31.44 2.04
CA ALA A 262 -33.63 -30.87 0.83
C ALA A 262 -32.56 -30.22 -0.09
N PRO A 263 -32.80 -30.12 -1.40
CA PRO A 263 -31.74 -29.86 -2.38
C PRO A 263 -31.41 -28.36 -2.52
N GLN A 264 -30.13 -28.01 -2.33
CA GLN A 264 -29.55 -26.76 -2.83
C GLN A 264 -29.22 -26.91 -4.32
N THR A 265 -29.85 -26.07 -5.13
CA THR A 265 -29.59 -25.88 -6.56
C THR A 265 -28.14 -25.46 -6.80
N ALA A 266 -27.41 -26.23 -7.60
CA ALA A 266 -26.06 -25.93 -8.04
C ALA A 266 -26.03 -24.65 -8.89
N ALA A 267 -25.24 -23.66 -8.45
CA ALA A 267 -24.89 -22.50 -9.25
C ALA A 267 -23.96 -22.91 -10.40
N LYS A 268 -24.28 -22.45 -11.61
CA LYS A 268 -23.53 -22.70 -12.84
C LYS A 268 -22.20 -21.93 -12.79
N ALA A 269 -21.07 -22.61 -13.06
CA ALA A 269 -19.76 -21.97 -13.18
C ALA A 269 -19.78 -20.89 -14.29
N PRO A 270 -19.15 -19.71 -14.09
CA PRO A 270 -19.05 -18.68 -15.12
C PRO A 270 -18.11 -19.14 -16.25
N ALA A 271 -18.48 -18.81 -17.49
CA ALA A 271 -17.70 -19.12 -18.67
C ALA A 271 -16.37 -18.32 -18.70
N PRO A 272 -15.26 -18.88 -19.22
CA PRO A 272 -13.99 -18.19 -19.31
C PRO A 272 -14.05 -16.99 -20.27
N ALA A 273 -13.41 -15.88 -19.88
CA ALA A 273 -13.26 -14.68 -20.69
C ALA A 273 -12.48 -14.97 -21.99
N PRO A 274 -12.76 -14.24 -23.09
CA PRO A 274 -12.06 -14.44 -24.36
C PRO A 274 -10.56 -14.13 -24.22
N ALA A 275 -9.72 -14.95 -24.84
CA ALA A 275 -8.26 -14.81 -24.81
C ALA A 275 -7.83 -13.52 -25.53
N LEU A 276 -7.07 -12.67 -24.83
CA LEU A 276 -6.44 -11.48 -25.40
C LEU A 276 -5.36 -11.88 -26.42
N ALA A 277 -5.14 -11.05 -27.45
CA ALA A 277 -4.08 -11.29 -28.43
C ALA A 277 -2.69 -11.26 -27.76
N PRO A 278 -1.77 -12.17 -28.11
CA PRO A 278 -0.47 -12.26 -27.47
C PRO A 278 0.45 -11.09 -27.86
N LEU A 279 1.38 -10.75 -26.97
CA LEU A 279 2.46 -9.80 -27.21
C LEU A 279 3.40 -10.34 -28.29
N ARG A 280 3.90 -9.44 -29.14
CA ARG A 280 4.99 -9.78 -30.06
C ARG A 280 6.32 -9.38 -29.45
N ILE A 281 7.26 -10.31 -29.41
CA ILE A 281 8.62 -10.07 -28.92
C ILE A 281 9.53 -9.76 -30.11
N ALA A 282 10.33 -8.70 -29.98
CA ALA A 282 11.30 -8.28 -30.98
C ALA A 282 12.63 -7.87 -30.35
N GLU A 283 13.64 -7.62 -31.18
CA GLU A 283 14.89 -6.96 -30.79
C GLU A 283 14.86 -5.52 -31.30
N LEU A 284 15.25 -4.58 -30.45
CA LEU A 284 15.28 -3.15 -30.74
C LEU A 284 16.52 -2.56 -30.07
N ALA A 285 17.42 -1.94 -30.85
CA ALA A 285 18.71 -1.44 -30.37
C ALA A 285 19.50 -2.46 -29.49
N GLY A 286 19.44 -3.75 -29.85
CA GLY A 286 20.13 -4.84 -29.13
C GLY A 286 19.51 -5.25 -27.78
N ARG A 287 18.28 -4.80 -27.49
CA ARG A 287 17.49 -5.19 -26.32
C ARG A 287 16.16 -5.79 -26.73
N VAL A 288 15.60 -6.60 -25.83
CA VAL A 288 14.26 -7.16 -26.01
C VAL A 288 13.22 -6.05 -26.00
N ALA A 289 12.32 -6.05 -26.98
CA ALA A 289 11.19 -5.15 -27.09
C ALA A 289 9.87 -5.92 -27.04
N LEU A 290 8.98 -5.46 -26.16
CA LEU A 290 7.60 -5.94 -26.04
C LEU A 290 6.70 -5.06 -26.92
N VAL A 291 6.13 -5.64 -27.98
CA VAL A 291 5.22 -4.93 -28.89
C VAL A 291 3.79 -5.31 -28.53
N PHE A 292 3.03 -4.31 -28.09
CA PHE A 292 1.67 -4.48 -27.59
C PHE A 292 0.66 -4.35 -28.72
N PRO A 293 -0.30 -5.29 -28.85
CA PRO A 293 -1.49 -5.04 -29.65
C PRO A 293 -2.42 -4.05 -28.93
N PRO A 294 -3.28 -3.32 -29.65
CA PRO A 294 -4.15 -2.29 -29.07
C PRO A 294 -5.01 -2.80 -27.92
N GLU A 295 -5.47 -4.05 -27.97
CA GLU A 295 -6.38 -4.62 -26.97
C GLU A 295 -5.66 -5.02 -25.66
N ARG A 296 -4.33 -5.00 -25.64
CA ARG A 296 -3.50 -5.35 -24.47
C ARG A 296 -2.75 -4.16 -23.88
N PHE A 297 -2.82 -2.99 -24.49
CA PHE A 297 -2.17 -1.81 -23.93
C PHE A 297 -3.20 -0.93 -23.24
N ASP A 298 -3.36 -1.16 -21.95
CA ASP A 298 -4.20 -0.36 -21.07
C ASP A 298 -3.37 0.37 -20.01
N LEU A 299 -4.10 1.13 -19.18
CA LEU A 299 -3.54 1.92 -18.11
C LEU A 299 -2.79 1.09 -17.05
N ASP A 300 -3.17 -0.17 -16.84
CA ASP A 300 -2.55 -1.06 -15.87
C ASP A 300 -1.24 -1.64 -16.42
N VAL A 301 -1.24 -2.05 -17.68
CA VAL A 301 -0.04 -2.47 -18.41
C VAL A 301 0.99 -1.34 -18.49
N ALA A 302 0.53 -0.11 -18.77
CA ALA A 302 1.38 1.08 -18.73
C ALA A 302 2.01 1.30 -17.35
N ALA A 303 1.26 1.11 -16.26
CA ALA A 303 1.77 1.24 -14.90
C ALA A 303 2.76 0.13 -14.52
N ALA A 304 2.48 -1.11 -14.92
CA ALA A 304 3.37 -2.25 -14.70
C ALA A 304 4.71 -2.08 -15.43
N LEU A 305 4.69 -1.62 -16.68
CA LEU A 305 5.89 -1.28 -17.45
C LEU A 305 6.74 -0.20 -16.75
N GLY A 306 6.10 0.81 -16.15
CA GLY A 306 6.79 1.85 -15.38
C GLY A 306 7.52 1.34 -14.14
N LYS A 307 6.97 0.30 -13.49
CA LYS A 307 7.57 -0.38 -12.34
C LYS A 307 8.53 -1.51 -12.73
N ARG A 308 8.67 -1.80 -14.04
CA ARG A 308 9.38 -2.97 -14.56
C ARG A 308 8.82 -4.30 -14.04
N ASP A 309 7.52 -4.33 -13.76
CA ASP A 309 6.81 -5.55 -13.37
C ASP A 309 6.46 -6.36 -14.62
N TYR A 310 7.43 -7.13 -15.10
CA TYR A 310 7.25 -7.94 -16.31
C TYR A 310 6.40 -9.19 -16.08
N GLU A 311 6.17 -9.60 -14.82
CA GLU A 311 5.27 -10.72 -14.49
C GLU A 311 3.80 -10.34 -14.70
N ALA A 312 3.43 -9.11 -14.33
CA ALA A 312 2.09 -8.58 -14.60
C ALA A 312 1.83 -8.33 -16.10
N VAL A 313 2.89 -8.10 -16.88
CA VAL A 313 2.81 -7.76 -18.31
C VAL A 313 2.81 -9.00 -19.20
N ILE A 314 3.74 -9.94 -18.95
CA ILE A 314 3.99 -11.12 -19.78
C ILE A 314 3.24 -12.32 -19.22
N THR A 315 2.17 -12.69 -19.90
CA THR A 315 1.32 -13.82 -19.52
C THR A 315 1.85 -15.15 -20.05
N SER A 316 1.22 -16.25 -19.66
CA SER A 316 1.49 -17.58 -20.23
C SER A 316 1.09 -17.69 -21.70
N ALA A 317 0.19 -16.85 -22.19
CA ALA A 317 -0.29 -16.86 -23.58
C ALA A 317 0.74 -16.25 -24.56
N ASP A 318 1.68 -15.44 -24.07
CA ASP A 318 2.67 -14.73 -24.89
C ASP A 318 3.83 -15.63 -25.37
N ALA A 319 3.86 -16.90 -24.94
CA ALA A 319 4.82 -17.93 -25.36
C ALA A 319 6.30 -17.47 -25.37
N VAL A 320 6.67 -16.58 -24.45
CA VAL A 320 8.03 -16.01 -24.38
C VAL A 320 9.02 -17.09 -23.91
N PRO A 321 10.07 -17.40 -24.70
CA PRO A 321 11.07 -18.39 -24.30
C PRO A 321 11.74 -18.03 -22.97
N GLY A 322 12.09 -19.04 -22.17
CA GLY A 322 12.72 -18.84 -20.85
C GLY A 322 13.99 -17.97 -20.92
N GLN A 323 14.86 -18.22 -21.90
CA GLN A 323 16.07 -17.42 -22.12
C GLN A 323 15.77 -15.94 -22.40
N THR A 324 14.66 -15.66 -23.09
CA THR A 324 14.22 -14.28 -23.37
C THR A 324 13.62 -13.64 -22.11
N ARG A 325 12.85 -14.39 -21.31
CA ARG A 325 12.38 -13.91 -19.99
C ARG A 325 13.53 -13.56 -19.07
N ASP A 326 14.56 -14.40 -18.98
CA ASP A 326 15.74 -14.13 -18.16
C ASP A 326 16.46 -12.84 -18.58
N ARG A 327 16.57 -12.59 -19.90
CA ARG A 327 17.11 -11.32 -20.43
C ARG A 327 16.25 -10.13 -20.05
N ILE A 328 14.93 -10.25 -20.11
CA ILE A 328 14.00 -9.18 -19.72
C ILE A 328 14.16 -8.83 -18.23
N TYR A 329 14.22 -9.82 -17.34
CA TYR A 329 14.39 -9.57 -15.91
C TYR A 329 15.75 -8.99 -15.54
N ARG A 330 16.81 -9.42 -16.23
CA ARG A 330 18.17 -8.96 -15.96
C ARG A 330 18.45 -7.57 -16.55
N ASP A 331 18.10 -7.37 -17.81
CA ASP A 331 18.54 -6.21 -18.61
C ASP A 331 17.41 -5.17 -18.79
N GLY A 332 16.18 -5.53 -18.43
CA GLY A 332 14.96 -4.81 -18.78
C GLY A 332 14.54 -5.05 -20.23
N ALA A 333 13.32 -4.65 -20.56
CA ALA A 333 12.80 -4.61 -21.91
C ALA A 333 12.38 -3.21 -22.31
N TYR A 334 12.52 -2.90 -23.60
CA TYR A 334 11.78 -1.81 -24.20
C TYR A 334 10.33 -2.23 -24.42
N PHE A 335 9.43 -1.24 -24.52
CA PHE A 335 8.08 -1.47 -25.01
C PHE A 335 7.80 -0.62 -26.24
N VAL A 336 6.86 -1.09 -27.06
CA VAL A 336 6.23 -0.33 -28.13
C VAL A 336 4.73 -0.56 -28.06
N ALA A 337 3.97 0.51 -27.93
CA ALA A 337 2.53 0.43 -27.70
C ALA A 337 1.77 1.48 -28.52
N PRO A 338 0.56 1.16 -29.00
CA PRO A 338 -0.29 2.15 -29.68
C PRO A 338 -0.75 3.23 -28.70
N LEU A 339 -0.88 4.46 -29.20
CA LEU A 339 -1.40 5.61 -28.46
C LEU A 339 -2.64 6.18 -29.16
N GLU A 340 -3.78 6.12 -28.49
CA GLU A 340 -5.04 6.63 -29.04
C GLU A 340 -5.15 8.15 -28.87
N PHE A 341 -4.88 8.66 -27.66
CA PHE A 341 -5.04 10.08 -27.32
C PHE A 341 -3.72 10.77 -26.95
N LEU A 342 -3.43 11.90 -27.60
CA LEU A 342 -2.23 12.70 -27.31
C LEU A 342 -2.22 13.28 -25.89
N SER A 343 -3.40 13.47 -25.28
CA SER A 343 -3.53 13.99 -23.91
C SER A 343 -2.96 13.06 -22.84
N GLU A 344 -2.67 11.80 -23.18
CA GLU A 344 -2.06 10.83 -22.26
C GLU A 344 -0.55 11.04 -22.10
N VAL A 345 0.08 11.81 -22.99
CA VAL A 345 1.50 12.12 -22.94
C VAL A 345 1.71 13.61 -22.74
N PHE A 346 2.81 13.97 -22.09
CA PHE A 346 3.10 15.33 -21.65
C PHE A 346 4.32 15.87 -22.37
N TRP A 347 4.28 17.16 -22.67
CA TRP A 347 5.39 17.92 -23.21
C TRP A 347 5.47 19.23 -22.44
N ASP A 348 6.64 19.51 -21.87
CA ASP A 348 6.88 20.66 -20.99
C ASP A 348 5.86 20.77 -19.83
N GLY A 349 5.61 19.65 -19.15
CA GLY A 349 4.71 19.58 -17.99
C GLY A 349 3.22 19.73 -18.29
N LYS A 350 2.82 19.82 -19.57
CA LYS A 350 1.43 19.95 -19.99
C LYS A 350 1.00 18.78 -20.88
N PRO A 351 -0.29 18.38 -20.85
CA PRO A 351 -0.82 17.39 -21.80
C PRO A 351 -0.55 17.82 -23.25
N LEU A 352 -0.05 16.90 -24.07
CA LEU A 352 0.35 17.19 -25.44
C LEU A 352 -0.89 17.44 -26.30
N ALA A 353 -0.97 18.63 -26.88
CA ALA A 353 -1.99 18.98 -27.86
C ALA A 353 -1.47 18.75 -29.28
N LYS A 354 -2.38 18.45 -30.21
CA LYS A 354 -2.05 18.22 -31.63
C LYS A 354 -1.23 19.37 -32.27
N PRO A 355 -1.55 20.66 -32.08
CA PRO A 355 -0.74 21.75 -32.65
C PRO A 355 0.69 21.79 -32.11
N VAL A 356 0.89 21.42 -30.84
CA VAL A 356 2.22 21.37 -30.21
C VAL A 356 3.03 20.22 -30.81
N PHE A 357 2.39 19.06 -31.02
CA PHE A 357 3.05 17.95 -31.70
C PHE A 357 3.45 18.31 -33.13
N GLU A 358 2.54 18.89 -33.93
CA GLU A 358 2.81 19.24 -35.32
C GLU A 358 3.92 20.29 -35.49
N ALA A 359 4.07 21.21 -34.53
CA ALA A 359 5.10 22.24 -34.56
C ALA A 359 6.49 21.76 -34.11
N ASN A 360 6.56 20.75 -33.24
CA ASN A 360 7.81 20.35 -32.58
C ASN A 360 8.29 18.94 -32.94
N ALA A 361 7.46 18.12 -33.59
CA ALA A 361 7.87 16.78 -33.99
C ALA A 361 8.91 16.82 -35.11
N GLU A 362 9.94 16.00 -34.98
CA GLU A 362 11.02 15.88 -35.95
C GLU A 362 10.67 14.79 -36.96
N GLN A 363 11.00 15.02 -38.24
CA GLN A 363 10.85 14.00 -39.27
C GLN A 363 12.04 13.04 -39.21
N VAL A 364 11.78 11.76 -38.91
CA VAL A 364 12.83 10.74 -38.76
C VAL A 364 12.89 9.75 -39.92
N ALA A 365 11.81 9.63 -40.70
CA ALA A 365 11.77 8.92 -41.98
C ALA A 365 10.63 9.47 -42.86
N GLU A 366 10.50 8.97 -44.09
CA GLU A 366 9.38 9.32 -44.96
C GLU A 366 8.05 8.89 -44.31
N GLY A 367 7.15 9.85 -44.08
CA GLY A 367 5.87 9.58 -43.41
C GLY A 367 5.96 9.29 -41.92
N VAL A 368 7.13 9.45 -41.28
CA VAL A 368 7.32 9.19 -39.84
C VAL A 368 7.83 10.43 -39.13
N ARG A 369 7.09 10.85 -38.09
CA ARG A 369 7.48 11.94 -37.19
C ARG A 369 7.66 11.42 -35.78
N SER A 370 8.58 12.01 -35.02
CA SER A 370 8.76 11.67 -33.61
C SER A 370 8.92 12.88 -32.72
N LEU A 371 8.51 12.73 -31.46
CA LEU A 371 8.70 13.74 -30.43
C LEU A 371 9.09 13.06 -29.11
N ALA A 372 10.11 13.59 -28.45
CA ALA A 372 10.41 13.20 -27.08
C ALA A 372 9.29 13.71 -26.15
N VAL A 373 8.69 12.81 -25.39
CA VAL A 373 7.56 13.09 -24.51
C VAL A 373 7.82 12.52 -23.13
N HIS A 374 7.07 13.00 -22.15
CA HIS A 374 7.04 12.43 -20.81
C HIS A 374 5.70 11.78 -20.56
N CYS A 375 5.70 10.58 -20.01
CA CYS A 375 4.49 9.90 -19.59
C CYS A 375 4.49 9.78 -18.07
N PRO A 376 3.46 10.27 -17.36
CA PRO A 376 3.46 10.27 -15.89
C PRO A 376 3.69 8.89 -15.25
N ARG A 377 3.38 7.80 -15.96
CA ARG A 377 3.41 6.43 -15.44
C ARG A 377 4.73 5.68 -15.66
N PHE A 378 5.49 5.99 -16.72
CA PHE A 378 6.74 5.29 -17.04
C PHE A 378 7.89 6.23 -17.45
N GLY A 379 7.69 7.53 -17.30
CA GLY A 379 8.74 8.53 -17.45
C GLY A 379 9.02 8.93 -18.91
N PRO A 380 10.27 9.29 -19.23
CA PRO A 380 10.65 9.73 -20.57
C PRO A 380 10.45 8.65 -21.64
N ALA A 381 9.78 9.02 -22.74
CA ALA A 381 9.47 8.15 -23.86
C ALA A 381 9.62 8.89 -25.21
N VAL A 382 9.52 8.16 -26.31
CA VAL A 382 9.39 8.73 -27.66
C VAL A 382 8.02 8.40 -28.23
N LEU A 383 7.31 9.44 -28.66
CA LEU A 383 6.09 9.33 -29.44
C LEU A 383 6.47 9.29 -30.92
N VAL A 384 5.96 8.32 -31.65
CA VAL A 384 6.18 8.10 -33.08
C VAL A 384 4.83 8.13 -33.79
N ASP A 385 4.65 9.04 -34.75
CA ASP A 385 3.46 9.16 -35.60
C ASP A 385 3.80 8.67 -37.01
N ILE A 386 3.10 7.63 -37.46
CA ILE A 386 3.31 6.99 -38.76
C ILE A 386 2.08 7.27 -39.62
N ALA A 387 2.29 7.95 -40.73
CA ALA A 387 1.24 8.32 -41.68
C ALA A 387 0.45 7.07 -42.12
N GLY A 388 -0.86 7.08 -41.88
CA GLY A 388 -1.77 5.99 -42.25
C GLY A 388 -1.80 4.78 -41.30
N ARG A 389 -0.93 4.71 -40.29
CA ARG A 389 -0.92 3.62 -39.28
C ARG A 389 -1.26 4.08 -37.86
N GLY A 390 -1.07 5.36 -37.56
CA GLY A 390 -1.38 5.93 -36.25
C GLY A 390 -0.15 6.21 -35.41
N ARG A 391 -0.33 6.30 -34.09
CA ARG A 391 0.69 6.76 -33.15
C ARG A 391 1.11 5.64 -32.22
N PHE A 392 2.38 5.62 -31.91
CA PHE A 392 3.00 4.63 -31.07
C PHE A 392 3.94 5.28 -30.08
N LEU A 393 4.02 4.71 -28.90
CA LEU A 393 4.86 5.15 -27.81
C LEU A 393 5.90 4.09 -27.52
N SER A 394 7.14 4.51 -27.27
CA SER A 394 8.21 3.61 -26.89
C SER A 394 9.13 4.18 -25.82
N SER A 395 9.62 3.30 -24.96
CA SER A 395 10.74 3.59 -24.05
C SER A 395 12.10 3.68 -24.75
N ALA A 396 12.22 3.26 -26.01
CA ALA A 396 13.46 3.29 -26.78
C ALA A 396 13.68 4.68 -27.41
N ARG A 397 14.00 5.65 -26.55
CA ARG A 397 14.01 7.09 -26.88
C ARG A 397 14.88 7.48 -28.08
N GLU A 398 15.97 6.74 -28.31
CA GLU A 398 16.96 7.04 -29.35
C GLU A 398 16.72 6.24 -30.64
N ALA A 399 15.74 5.32 -30.64
CA ALA A 399 15.53 4.36 -31.73
C ALA A 399 14.19 4.59 -32.47
N ALA A 400 13.75 5.84 -32.62
CA ALA A 400 12.44 6.18 -33.20
C ALA A 400 12.20 5.60 -34.61
N ALA A 401 13.24 5.58 -35.47
CA ALA A 401 13.15 4.98 -36.80
C ALA A 401 13.03 3.45 -36.76
N GLU A 402 13.75 2.78 -35.85
CA GLU A 402 13.64 1.33 -35.65
C GLU A 402 12.27 0.95 -35.05
N VAL A 403 11.74 1.76 -34.13
CA VAL A 403 10.37 1.60 -33.60
C VAL A 403 9.35 1.67 -34.74
N ALA A 404 9.50 2.64 -35.65
CA ALA A 404 8.60 2.78 -36.79
C ALA A 404 8.66 1.58 -37.74
N ALA A 405 9.86 1.10 -38.06
CA ALA A 405 10.04 -0.11 -38.87
C ALA A 405 9.38 -1.33 -38.20
N LEU A 406 9.59 -1.47 -36.88
CA LEU A 406 9.05 -2.58 -36.11
C LEU A 406 7.52 -2.63 -36.19
N VAL A 407 6.82 -1.50 -36.03
CA VAL A 407 5.35 -1.48 -36.10
C VAL A 407 4.81 -1.36 -37.53
N ALA A 408 5.65 -1.08 -38.54
CA ALA A 408 5.26 -1.09 -39.94
C ALA A 408 5.21 -2.51 -40.53
N ASP A 409 5.97 -3.45 -39.97
CA ASP A 409 5.98 -4.88 -40.34
C ASP A 409 4.96 -5.72 -39.54
N ALA A 410 4.26 -5.11 -38.58
CA ALA A 410 3.09 -5.69 -37.89
C ALA A 410 1.82 -5.52 -38.73
#